data_AF-A0A925D2T9-F1
#
_entry.id   AF-A0A925D2T9-F1
#
_cell.length_a   1.000
_cell.length_b   1.000
_cell.length_c   1.000
_cell.angle_alpha   90.00
_cell.angle_beta   90.00
_cell.angle_gamma   90.00
#
_symmetry.space_group_name_H-M   'P 1'
#
loop_
_entity.id
_entity.type
_entity.pdbx_description
1 polymer ?
#
loop_
_entity_poly.entity_id
_entity_poly.type
_entity_poly.pdbx_seq_one_letter_code
_entity_poly.pdbx_strand_id
1 'polypeptide(L)'
;MKSLGLTMSVAIILIGCGRDSYDPDSKLSPNEKEKIIMMIVRYVTKAPEKVKATEKFDKKYDDYYQQRTSQCKLEQYYVQGDNHFFLISQPAPSLLEKRNATGGKMKLDENGKVIEYEELFRTWKMIPDTLRRRSYHLFKKMVKGESLEPFLTKNSNGVEYIEFPDDQVFYDKNKREWATKSTEFHFSN
;
A
#
# COMPACT_ATOMS: atom_id res chain seq x y z
N MET A 1 -7.06 -70.79 -13.48
CA MET A 1 -6.13 -69.76 -12.98
C MET A 1 -5.51 -69.00 -14.15
N LYS A 2 -5.98 -67.79 -14.45
CA LYS A 2 -5.21 -66.73 -15.13
C LYS A 2 -5.71 -65.39 -14.59
N SER A 3 -4.80 -64.64 -13.96
CA SER A 3 -5.08 -63.42 -13.21
C SER A 3 -5.37 -62.22 -14.11
N LEU A 4 -6.39 -61.46 -13.75
CA LEU A 4 -6.77 -60.18 -14.32
C LEU A 4 -5.79 -59.10 -13.82
N GLY A 5 -4.99 -58.52 -14.72
CA GLY A 5 -4.13 -57.38 -14.40
C GLY A 5 -4.80 -56.09 -14.88
N LEU A 6 -5.47 -55.38 -13.96
CA LEU A 6 -6.02 -54.05 -14.20
C LEU A 6 -4.99 -53.01 -13.73
N THR A 7 -4.16 -52.50 -14.63
CA THR A 7 -3.30 -51.33 -14.37
C THR A 7 -4.14 -50.06 -14.40
N MET A 8 -4.43 -49.52 -13.21
CA MET A 8 -5.07 -48.22 -13.02
C MET A 8 -4.00 -47.13 -13.12
N SER A 9 -3.90 -46.47 -14.28
CA SER A 9 -3.07 -45.29 -14.48
C SER A 9 -3.62 -44.13 -13.65
N VAL A 10 -2.91 -43.74 -12.59
CA VAL A 10 -3.18 -42.54 -11.81
C VAL A 10 -2.70 -41.32 -12.61
N ALA A 11 -3.65 -40.57 -13.17
CA ALA A 11 -3.38 -39.26 -13.76
C ALA A 11 -3.24 -38.23 -12.62
N ILE A 12 -2.00 -37.84 -12.33
CA ILE A 12 -1.71 -36.73 -11.41
C ILE A 12 -2.04 -35.42 -12.13
N ILE A 13 -3.21 -34.86 -11.85
CA ILE A 13 -3.58 -33.52 -12.27
C ILE A 13 -2.80 -32.53 -11.40
N LEU A 14 -1.65 -32.07 -11.89
CA LEU A 14 -0.95 -30.91 -11.34
C LEU A 14 -1.78 -29.65 -11.63
N ILE A 15 -2.74 -29.35 -10.77
CA ILE A 15 -3.36 -28.03 -10.70
C ILE A 15 -2.28 -27.10 -10.14
N GLY A 16 -1.48 -26.51 -11.03
CA GLY A 16 -0.65 -25.37 -10.66
C GLY A 16 -1.58 -24.23 -10.25
N CYS A 17 -1.70 -23.98 -8.94
CA CYS A 17 -2.24 -22.71 -8.45
C CYS A 17 -1.46 -21.58 -9.14
N GLY A 18 -2.13 -20.85 -10.03
CA GLY A 18 -1.56 -19.67 -10.66
C GLY A 18 -1.04 -18.73 -9.58
N ARG A 19 0.21 -18.27 -9.71
CA ARG A 19 0.74 -17.26 -8.81
C ARG A 19 -0.15 -16.03 -8.91
N ASP A 20 -0.76 -15.62 -7.80
CA ASP A 20 -1.51 -14.37 -7.76
C ASP A 20 -0.59 -13.23 -8.20
N SER A 21 -0.86 -12.69 -9.39
CA SER A 21 -0.18 -11.50 -9.85
C SER A 21 -0.74 -10.32 -9.06
N TYR A 22 0.15 -9.62 -8.36
CA TYR A 22 -0.17 -8.34 -7.72
C TYR A 22 -0.02 -7.17 -8.69
N ASP A 23 0.31 -7.45 -9.95
CA ASP A 23 0.41 -6.44 -11.01
C ASP A 23 -0.99 -5.86 -11.30
N PRO A 24 -1.24 -4.56 -11.06
CA PRO A 24 -2.52 -3.94 -11.33
C PRO A 24 -2.90 -4.02 -12.81
N ASP A 25 -1.93 -3.96 -13.73
CA ASP A 25 -2.20 -3.98 -15.17
C ASP A 25 -2.67 -5.37 -15.66
N SER A 26 -2.49 -6.41 -14.83
CA SER A 26 -3.04 -7.74 -15.11
C SER A 26 -4.52 -7.90 -14.71
N LYS A 27 -5.09 -6.94 -13.98
CA LYS A 27 -6.43 -7.04 -13.36
C LYS A 27 -7.33 -5.83 -13.59
N LEU A 28 -6.76 -4.66 -13.85
CA LEU A 28 -7.47 -3.40 -13.94
C LEU A 28 -7.26 -2.77 -15.31
N SER A 29 -8.32 -2.19 -15.86
CA SER A 29 -8.21 -1.22 -16.95
C SER A 29 -7.53 0.07 -16.49
N PRO A 30 -7.01 0.90 -17.42
CA PRO A 30 -6.46 2.20 -17.08
C PRO A 30 -7.40 3.09 -16.26
N ASN A 31 -8.70 3.10 -16.62
CA ASN A 31 -9.72 3.89 -15.92
C ASN A 31 -9.98 3.38 -14.49
N GLU A 32 -9.97 2.06 -14.28
CA GLU A 32 -10.12 1.49 -12.93
C GLU A 32 -8.90 1.79 -12.07
N LYS A 33 -7.69 1.66 -12.63
CA LYS A 33 -6.44 2.00 -11.96
C LYS A 33 -6.43 3.47 -11.51
N GLU A 34 -6.82 4.39 -12.40
CA GLU A 34 -6.92 5.81 -12.07
C GLU A 34 -7.93 6.08 -10.95
N LYS A 35 -9.12 5.45 -11.00
CA LYS A 35 -10.12 5.56 -9.93
C LYS A 35 -9.57 5.10 -8.58
N ILE A 36 -8.85 3.98 -8.54
CA ILE A 36 -8.21 3.49 -7.31
C ILE A 36 -7.17 4.48 -6.79
N ILE A 37 -6.33 5.04 -7.67
CA ILE A 37 -5.35 6.06 -7.28
C ILE A 37 -6.07 7.29 -6.72
N MET A 38 -7.14 7.78 -7.36
CA MET A 38 -7.92 8.93 -6.89
C MET A 38 -8.56 8.69 -5.51
N MET A 39 -8.96 7.46 -5.19
CA MET A 39 -9.47 7.11 -3.85
C MET A 39 -8.37 7.24 -2.78
N ILE A 40 -7.12 6.91 -3.13
CA ILE A 40 -5.98 6.83 -2.20
C ILE A 40 -5.23 8.18 -2.08
N VAL A 41 -5.15 8.96 -3.16
CA VAL A 41 -4.25 10.12 -3.29
C VAL A 41 -4.45 11.17 -2.18
N ARG A 42 -5.68 11.35 -1.69
CA ARG A 42 -6.03 12.31 -0.62
C ARG A 42 -5.51 11.91 0.76
N TYR A 43 -5.15 10.64 0.93
CA TYR A 43 -4.58 10.12 2.16
C TYR A 43 -3.05 10.16 2.11
N VAL A 44 -2.45 9.78 0.99
CA VAL A 44 -0.99 9.56 0.89
C VAL A 44 -0.19 10.79 0.45
N THR A 45 -0.82 11.75 -0.23
CA THR A 45 -0.13 12.94 -0.73
C THR A 45 -0.29 14.11 0.22
N LYS A 46 0.64 15.09 0.12
CA LYS A 46 0.53 16.34 0.87
C LYS A 46 -0.76 17.06 0.47
N ALA A 47 -1.55 17.47 1.46
CA ALA A 47 -2.70 18.34 1.23
C ALA A 47 -2.25 19.71 0.66
N PRO A 48 -3.14 20.47 -0.01
CA PRO A 48 -2.86 21.85 -0.35
C PRO A 48 -2.50 22.67 0.90
N GLU A 49 -1.76 23.77 0.70
CA GLU A 49 -1.33 24.60 1.83
C GLU A 49 -2.52 25.21 2.56
N LYS A 50 -2.41 25.31 3.89
CA LYS A 50 -3.42 25.92 4.78
C LYS A 50 -4.80 25.24 4.76
N VAL A 51 -4.87 23.97 4.34
CA VAL A 51 -6.10 23.16 4.35
C VAL A 51 -6.21 22.38 5.66
N LYS A 52 -7.38 22.40 6.30
CA LYS A 52 -7.62 21.53 7.46
C LYS A 52 -7.73 20.08 7.00
N ALA A 53 -7.32 19.13 7.84
CA ALA A 53 -7.38 17.70 7.51
C ALA A 53 -8.78 17.23 7.06
N THR A 54 -9.85 17.83 7.60
CA THR A 54 -11.24 17.52 7.25
C THR A 54 -11.65 18.06 5.88
N GLU A 55 -11.07 19.17 5.44
CA GLU A 55 -11.44 19.86 4.20
C GLU A 55 -10.77 19.20 2.99
N LYS A 56 -9.78 18.32 3.18
CA LYS A 56 -9.03 17.69 2.09
C LYS A 56 -9.88 16.82 1.16
N PHE A 57 -11.12 16.52 1.54
CA PHE A 57 -12.10 15.78 0.73
C PHE A 57 -13.12 16.70 0.02
N ASP A 58 -13.06 18.01 0.24
CA ASP A 58 -13.95 18.97 -0.42
C ASP A 58 -13.70 18.96 -1.94
N LYS A 59 -14.80 19.11 -2.70
CA LYS A 59 -14.80 19.17 -4.16
C LYS A 59 -13.89 20.27 -4.73
N LYS A 60 -13.73 21.38 -4.00
CA LYS A 60 -12.87 22.51 -4.38
C LYS A 60 -11.38 22.15 -4.53
N TYR A 61 -10.96 20.99 -4.02
CA TYR A 61 -9.59 20.49 -4.15
C TYR A 61 -9.45 19.36 -5.19
N ASP A 62 -10.51 19.03 -5.95
CA ASP A 62 -10.48 17.95 -6.94
C ASP A 62 -9.36 18.13 -7.95
N ASP A 63 -9.22 19.32 -8.55
CA ASP A 63 -8.19 19.63 -9.54
C ASP A 63 -6.77 19.42 -8.97
N TYR A 64 -6.56 19.83 -7.72
CA TYR A 64 -5.28 19.62 -7.02
C TYR A 64 -4.95 18.13 -6.93
N TYR A 65 -5.91 17.31 -6.50
CA TYR A 65 -5.70 15.88 -6.34
C TYR A 65 -5.67 15.13 -7.66
N GLN A 66 -6.33 15.62 -8.71
CA GLN A 66 -6.18 15.10 -10.06
C GLN A 66 -4.76 15.30 -10.57
N GLN A 67 -4.16 16.48 -10.33
CA GLN A 67 -2.75 16.72 -10.65
C GLN A 67 -1.81 15.79 -9.87
N ARG A 68 -2.12 15.50 -8.59
CA ARG A 68 -1.34 14.53 -7.79
C ARG A 68 -1.50 13.09 -8.28
N THR A 69 -2.69 12.73 -8.74
CA THR A 69 -3.01 11.39 -9.27
C THR A 69 -2.08 11.04 -10.43
N SER A 70 -1.85 11.96 -11.37
CA SER A 70 -0.97 11.73 -12.53
C SER A 70 0.51 11.52 -12.18
N GLN A 71 0.93 11.94 -10.98
CA GLN A 71 2.29 11.75 -10.48
C GLN A 71 2.45 10.42 -9.72
N CYS A 72 1.34 9.87 -9.23
CA CYS A 72 1.30 8.64 -8.47
C CYS A 72 1.34 7.41 -9.40
N LYS A 73 1.79 6.29 -8.86
CA LYS A 73 1.73 4.99 -9.52
C LYS A 73 1.13 3.98 -8.55
N LEU A 74 0.07 3.30 -8.97
CA LEU A 74 -0.37 2.09 -8.31
C LEU A 74 0.61 1.00 -8.71
N GLU A 75 1.54 0.68 -7.82
CA GLU A 75 2.60 -0.30 -8.08
C GLU A 75 2.01 -1.70 -8.00
N GLN A 76 1.25 -2.01 -6.93
CA GLN A 76 0.63 -3.31 -6.70
C GLN A 76 -0.79 -3.17 -6.15
N TYR A 77 -1.61 -4.16 -6.48
CA TYR A 77 -2.99 -4.21 -6.06
C TYR A 77 -3.49 -5.64 -5.92
N TYR A 78 -4.24 -5.92 -4.85
CA TYR A 78 -4.81 -7.22 -4.57
C TYR A 78 -6.11 -7.09 -3.78
N VAL A 79 -7.11 -7.89 -4.13
CA VAL A 79 -8.40 -7.94 -3.44
C VAL A 79 -8.55 -9.31 -2.78
N GLN A 80 -8.87 -9.32 -1.49
CA GLN A 80 -9.11 -10.54 -0.72
C GLN A 80 -10.31 -10.34 0.21
N GLY A 81 -11.44 -10.97 -0.12
CA GLY A 81 -12.72 -10.62 0.49
C GLY A 81 -13.00 -9.13 0.29
N ASP A 82 -13.40 -8.44 1.35
CA ASP A 82 -13.69 -7.00 1.32
C ASP A 82 -12.44 -6.12 1.38
N ASN A 83 -11.25 -6.70 1.57
CA ASN A 83 -10.02 -5.92 1.69
C ASN A 83 -9.38 -5.67 0.33
N HIS A 84 -9.18 -4.39 0.03
CA HIS A 84 -8.40 -3.91 -1.11
C HIS A 84 -7.01 -3.51 -0.62
N PHE A 85 -6.03 -4.37 -0.85
CA PHE A 85 -4.61 -4.09 -0.55
C PHE A 85 -3.99 -3.29 -1.70
N PHE A 86 -3.27 -2.23 -1.36
CA PHE A 86 -2.61 -1.37 -2.34
C PHE A 86 -1.15 -1.10 -1.97
N LEU A 87 -0.35 -0.90 -3.01
CA LEU A 87 0.96 -0.27 -2.93
C LEU A 87 0.99 0.89 -3.92
N ILE A 88 1.11 2.11 -3.41
CA ILE A 88 1.13 3.32 -4.22
C ILE A 88 2.46 4.04 -4.02
N SER A 89 3.06 4.56 -5.09
CA SER A 89 4.27 5.37 -5.02
C SER A 89 4.05 6.78 -5.54
N GLN A 90 4.80 7.74 -5.02
CA GLN A 90 4.80 9.14 -5.47
C GLN A 90 6.23 9.70 -5.53
N PRO A 91 6.49 10.74 -6.34
CA PRO A 91 7.78 11.42 -6.36
C PRO A 91 8.13 12.01 -5.00
N ALA A 92 9.41 11.92 -4.63
CA ALA A 92 9.95 12.53 -3.42
C ALA A 92 10.99 13.60 -3.82
N PRO A 93 11.06 14.76 -3.13
CA PRO A 93 12.07 15.78 -3.41
C PRO A 93 13.50 15.23 -3.32
N SER A 94 14.24 15.30 -4.44
CA SER A 94 15.62 14.87 -4.57
C SER A 94 16.25 15.39 -5.88
N LEU A 95 17.58 15.48 -5.92
CA LEU A 95 18.36 15.79 -7.13
C LEU A 95 18.28 14.67 -8.19
N LEU A 96 18.04 13.43 -7.75
CA LEU A 96 17.81 12.28 -8.62
C LEU A 96 16.33 11.89 -8.57
N GLU A 97 15.85 11.16 -9.57
CA GLU A 97 14.51 10.58 -9.49
C GLU A 97 14.44 9.61 -8.29
N LYS A 98 13.72 10.04 -7.25
CA LYS A 98 13.39 9.21 -6.10
C LYS A 98 11.90 9.25 -5.84
N ARG A 99 11.42 8.15 -5.28
CA ARG A 99 10.01 7.95 -4.92
C ARG A 99 9.94 7.31 -3.54
N ASN A 100 8.87 7.58 -2.81
CA ASN A 100 8.49 6.76 -1.65
C ASN A 100 7.25 5.94 -2.03
N ALA A 101 7.04 4.83 -1.34
CA ALA A 101 5.87 3.98 -1.50
C ALA A 101 5.12 3.89 -0.18
N THR A 102 3.79 3.79 -0.27
CA THR A 102 2.90 3.55 0.86
C THR A 102 2.12 2.27 0.59
N GLY A 103 2.22 1.33 1.53
CA GLY A 103 1.44 0.10 1.52
C GLY A 103 0.31 0.18 2.52
N GLY A 104 -0.89 -0.17 2.10
CA GLY A 104 -2.07 -0.07 2.93
C GLY A 104 -3.19 -1.00 2.48
N LYS A 105 -4.32 -0.87 3.16
CA LYS A 105 -5.57 -1.53 2.79
C LYS A 105 -6.76 -0.60 2.99
N MET A 106 -7.80 -0.83 2.20
CA MET A 106 -9.07 -0.14 2.33
C MET A 106 -10.24 -1.11 2.13
N LYS A 107 -11.41 -0.72 2.61
CA LYS A 107 -12.69 -1.35 2.26
C LYS A 107 -13.58 -0.34 1.58
N LEU A 108 -14.36 -0.82 0.62
CA LEU A 108 -15.31 -0.01 -0.13
C LEU A 108 -16.74 -0.42 0.25
N ASP A 109 -17.67 0.54 0.22
CA ASP A 109 -19.10 0.22 0.24
C ASP A 109 -19.62 -0.17 -1.15
N GLU A 110 -20.91 -0.50 -1.24
CA GLU A 110 -21.60 -0.86 -2.48
C GLU A 110 -21.55 0.23 -3.57
N ASN A 111 -21.31 1.48 -3.18
CA ASN A 111 -21.18 2.63 -4.09
C ASN A 111 -19.72 2.94 -4.44
N GLY A 112 -18.77 2.11 -3.99
CA GLY A 112 -17.33 2.28 -4.24
C GLY A 112 -16.68 3.36 -3.37
N LYS A 113 -17.31 3.78 -2.27
CA LYS A 113 -16.75 4.77 -1.34
C LYS A 113 -15.91 4.09 -0.26
N VAL A 114 -14.77 4.70 0.08
CA VAL A 114 -13.87 4.21 1.13
C VAL A 114 -14.50 4.33 2.53
N ILE A 115 -14.84 3.19 3.13
CA ILE A 115 -15.43 3.10 4.48
C ILE A 115 -14.40 2.78 5.56
N GLU A 116 -13.35 2.02 5.23
CA GLU A 116 -12.20 1.77 6.09
C GLU A 116 -10.92 2.04 5.30
N TYR A 117 -9.92 2.64 5.95
CA TYR A 117 -8.64 2.96 5.32
C TYR A 117 -7.51 2.90 6.36
N GLU A 118 -6.45 2.19 6.03
CA GLU A 118 -5.27 2.01 6.88
C GLU A 118 -3.99 2.00 6.04
N GLU A 119 -3.00 2.80 6.43
CA GLU A 119 -1.64 2.68 5.92
C GLU A 119 -0.82 1.85 6.91
N LEU A 120 -0.19 0.79 6.42
CA LEU A 120 0.58 -0.14 7.24
C LEU A 120 2.08 0.20 7.22
N PHE A 121 2.55 0.78 6.12
CA PHE A 121 3.90 1.30 6.04
C PHE A 121 4.04 2.40 4.99
N ARG A 122 5.04 3.25 5.21
CA ARG A 122 5.63 4.14 4.22
C ARG A 122 7.13 3.87 4.14
N THR A 123 7.66 3.78 2.93
CA THR A 123 9.10 3.54 2.72
C THR A 123 9.90 4.83 2.78
N TRP A 124 11.21 4.69 3.02
CA TRP A 124 12.16 5.74 2.67
C TRP A 124 12.09 6.07 1.17
N LYS A 125 12.58 7.26 0.81
CA LYS A 125 12.71 7.64 -0.60
C LYS A 125 13.88 6.90 -1.26
N MET A 126 13.60 6.23 -2.37
CA MET A 126 14.57 5.38 -3.07
C MET A 126 14.51 5.63 -4.58
N ILE A 127 15.57 5.25 -5.29
CA ILE A 127 15.53 5.17 -6.75
C ILE A 127 14.51 4.10 -7.19
N PRO A 128 13.85 4.23 -8.36
CA PRO A 128 12.70 3.41 -8.75
C PRO A 128 12.93 1.90 -8.67
N ASP A 129 14.08 1.41 -9.12
CA ASP A 129 14.37 -0.03 -9.12
C ASP A 129 14.55 -0.61 -7.71
N THR A 130 15.22 0.15 -6.83
CA THR A 130 15.35 -0.25 -5.41
C THR A 130 14.02 -0.17 -4.69
N LEU A 131 13.24 0.89 -4.94
CA LEU A 131 11.89 1.04 -4.40
C LEU A 131 11.05 -0.18 -4.78
N ARG A 132 10.94 -0.48 -6.08
CA ARG A 132 10.14 -1.60 -6.62
C ARG A 132 10.45 -2.91 -5.94
N ARG A 133 11.73 -3.29 -5.81
CA ARG A 133 12.11 -4.56 -5.16
C ARG A 133 11.73 -4.60 -3.69
N ARG A 134 12.08 -3.54 -2.94
CA ARG A 134 11.87 -3.49 -1.48
C ARG A 134 10.39 -3.37 -1.15
N SER A 135 9.68 -2.45 -1.78
CA SER A 135 8.26 -2.22 -1.56
C SER A 135 7.41 -3.44 -1.98
N TYR A 136 7.74 -4.10 -3.08
CA TYR A 136 7.09 -5.35 -3.46
C TYR A 136 7.26 -6.43 -2.40
N HIS A 137 8.48 -6.60 -1.86
CA HIS A 137 8.72 -7.56 -0.77
C HIS A 137 7.83 -7.27 0.45
N LEU A 138 7.77 -6.00 0.88
CA LEU A 138 6.90 -5.56 1.98
C LEU A 138 5.42 -5.80 1.68
N PHE A 139 4.96 -5.49 0.47
CA PHE A 139 3.58 -5.70 0.04
C PHE A 139 3.18 -7.17 0.11
N LYS A 140 4.04 -8.08 -0.36
CA LYS A 140 3.77 -9.52 -0.27
C LYS A 140 3.59 -9.99 1.18
N LYS A 141 4.43 -9.49 2.09
CA LYS A 141 4.35 -9.81 3.52
C LYS A 141 3.07 -9.25 4.14
N MET A 142 2.76 -7.99 3.83
CA MET A 142 1.54 -7.30 4.25
C MET A 142 0.27 -8.06 3.85
N VAL A 143 0.15 -8.48 2.58
CA VAL A 143 -1.00 -9.25 2.08
C VAL A 143 -1.15 -10.59 2.82
N LYS A 144 -0.03 -11.22 3.17
CA LYS A 144 -0.02 -12.50 3.91
C LYS A 144 -0.22 -12.36 5.42
N GLY A 145 -0.34 -11.14 5.94
CA GLY A 145 -0.38 -10.87 7.38
C GLY A 145 0.93 -11.20 8.10
N GLU A 146 2.05 -11.28 7.38
CA GLU A 146 3.37 -11.48 7.97
C GLU A 146 3.86 -10.18 8.65
N SER A 147 4.64 -10.32 9.72
CA SER A 147 5.19 -9.15 10.43
C SER A 147 6.13 -8.33 9.55
N LEU A 148 5.97 -7.01 9.60
CA LEU A 148 6.85 -6.03 8.97
C LEU A 148 7.91 -5.46 9.92
N GLU A 149 7.87 -5.83 11.22
CA GLU A 149 8.82 -5.38 12.25
C GLU A 149 10.29 -5.46 11.84
N PRO A 150 10.78 -6.54 11.19
CA PRO A 150 12.19 -6.64 10.79
C PRO A 150 12.64 -5.56 9.78
N PHE A 151 11.69 -4.87 9.14
CA PHE A 151 11.95 -3.86 8.11
C PHE A 151 11.79 -2.43 8.61
N LEU A 152 11.38 -2.24 9.87
CA LEU A 152 11.38 -0.93 10.49
C LEU A 152 12.81 -0.41 10.61
N THR A 153 12.98 0.90 10.51
CA THR A 153 14.31 1.56 10.52
C THR A 153 15.17 1.11 11.72
N LYS A 154 14.57 0.96 12.90
CA LYS A 154 15.28 0.50 14.11
C LYS A 154 15.74 -0.96 14.08
N ASN A 155 15.10 -1.81 13.26
CA ASN A 155 15.30 -3.26 13.22
C ASN A 155 16.03 -3.72 11.94
N SER A 156 16.20 -2.85 10.95
CA SER A 156 16.67 -3.22 9.61
C SER A 156 18.20 -3.19 9.43
N ASN A 157 18.97 -3.07 10.53
CA ASN A 157 20.44 -3.04 10.53
C ASN A 157 21.03 -2.03 9.53
N GLY A 158 20.46 -0.82 9.49
CA GLY A 158 20.90 0.26 8.58
C GLY A 158 20.40 0.14 7.14
N VAL A 159 19.58 -0.86 6.83
CA VAL A 159 18.97 -0.99 5.50
C VAL A 159 17.64 -0.25 5.46
N GLU A 160 17.55 0.80 4.64
CA GLU A 160 16.33 1.59 4.50
C GLU A 160 15.20 0.78 3.81
N TYR A 161 14.20 0.35 4.57
CA TYR A 161 12.96 -0.23 4.04
C TYR A 161 11.78 0.66 4.39
N ILE A 162 11.39 0.67 5.66
CA ILE A 162 10.22 1.40 6.18
C ILE A 162 10.71 2.64 6.92
N GLU A 163 10.25 3.81 6.46
CA GLU A 163 10.40 5.10 7.15
C GLU A 163 9.38 5.17 8.29
N PHE A 164 8.09 4.89 8.00
CA PHE A 164 7.03 4.88 9.00
C PHE A 164 6.18 3.61 8.95
N PRO A 165 5.74 3.04 10.09
CA PRO A 165 5.86 3.59 11.44
C PRO A 165 7.28 3.53 12.02
N ASP A 166 7.51 4.31 13.06
CA ASP A 166 8.69 4.23 13.93
C ASP A 166 8.30 4.45 15.41
N ASP A 167 9.28 4.67 16.28
CA ASP A 167 9.02 4.85 17.71
C ASP A 167 8.24 6.13 18.04
N GLN A 168 8.22 7.12 17.15
CA GLN A 168 7.55 8.42 17.32
C GLN A 168 6.35 8.58 16.38
N VAL A 169 6.35 7.94 15.21
CA VAL A 169 5.35 8.10 14.17
C VAL A 169 4.53 6.83 14.01
N PHE A 170 3.22 6.95 14.11
CA PHE A 170 2.27 5.85 13.97
C PHE A 170 1.09 6.27 13.10
N TYR A 171 0.36 5.30 12.56
CA TYR A 171 -0.85 5.58 11.80
C TYR A 171 -2.07 5.60 12.72
N ASP A 172 -2.75 6.76 12.83
CA ASP A 172 -4.00 6.91 13.56
C ASP A 172 -5.16 6.50 12.64
N LYS A 173 -5.75 5.32 12.88
CA LYS A 173 -6.86 4.79 12.06
C LYS A 173 -8.15 5.59 12.17
N ASN A 174 -8.36 6.28 13.30
CA ASN A 174 -9.56 7.08 13.51
C ASN A 174 -9.48 8.37 12.69
N LYS A 175 -8.30 9.00 12.69
CA LYS A 175 -8.02 10.21 11.90
C LYS A 175 -7.63 9.94 10.45
N ARG A 176 -7.25 8.69 10.15
CA ARG A 176 -6.75 8.23 8.84
C ARG A 176 -5.54 9.03 8.37
N GLU A 177 -4.58 9.21 9.27
CA GLU A 177 -3.34 9.96 9.02
C GLU A 177 -2.16 9.45 9.86
N TRP A 178 -0.95 9.75 9.42
CA TRP A 178 0.24 9.57 10.24
C TRP A 178 0.27 10.66 11.33
N ALA A 179 0.42 10.23 12.58
CA ALA A 179 0.50 11.08 13.75
C ALA A 179 1.84 10.86 14.46
N THR A 180 2.30 11.89 15.16
CA THR A 180 3.42 11.79 16.08
C THR A 180 2.91 11.55 17.49
N LYS A 181 3.64 10.75 18.28
CA LYS A 181 3.45 10.71 19.72
C LYS A 181 3.81 12.10 20.25
N SER A 182 2.83 12.83 20.75
CA SER A 182 3.10 14.05 21.49
C SER A 182 3.83 13.67 22.78
N THR A 183 5.09 14.08 22.92
CA THR A 183 5.73 14.11 24.23
C THR A 183 4.92 15.08 25.09
N GLU A 184 4.15 14.59 26.06
CA GLU A 184 3.56 15.44 27.09
C GLU A 184 4.72 16.12 27.84
N PHE A 185 5.04 17.36 27.48
CA PHE A 185 5.76 18.23 28.38
C PHE A 185 4.79 18.62 29.49
N HIS A 186 4.80 17.84 30.58
CA HIS A 186 4.26 18.27 31.85
C HIS A 186 5.05 19.50 32.32
N PHE A 187 4.55 20.69 32.00
CA PHE A 187 4.83 21.86 32.81
C PHE A 187 4.08 21.67 34.13
N SER A 188 4.79 21.17 35.13
CA SER A 188 4.38 21.33 36.52
C SER A 188 4.49 22.81 36.83
N ASN A 189 3.38 23.47 37.12
CA ASN A 189 3.36 24.81 37.71
C ASN A 189 3.87 24.75 39.15
#